data_AF-A0A7Y6YJJ7-F1
#
_entry.id   AF-A0A7Y6YJJ7-F1
#
_cell.length_a   1.000
_cell.length_b   1.000
_cell.length_c   1.000
_cell.angle_alpha   90.00
_cell.angle_beta   90.00
_cell.angle_gamma   90.00
#
_symmetry.space_group_name_H-M   'P 1'
#
loop_
_entity.id
_entity.type
_entity.pdbx_description
1 polymer ?
#
loop_
_entity_poly.entity_id
_entity_poly.type
_entity_poly.pdbx_seq_one_letter_code
_entity_poly.pdbx_strand_id
1 'polypeptide(L)'
;MAVQDDRREIEQRELFELMEPDNRSRDGVDGILEVDGDVVEFELKSTTKDSVTTVRDFGMDHIRKWENKHWLFGFYTPQGKALKFTRYASPRMMAAWIEEKRSYVEPDYRLAKLASYHLTLEDLFAVCGEKEKYLLQDAKCIQKNQLSKEGYLKLQDVDGGYSQGRMLEVLKMRCEYVMERGSTLNNPHIPKGVLEKFPMITYDHGSQLRELVRQELKT
;
A
#
# COMPACT_ATOMS: atom_id res chain seq x y z
N MET A 1 6.41 -9.90 -19.00
CA MET A 1 5.36 -9.04 -18.41
C MET A 1 5.99 -7.83 -17.75
N ALA A 2 6.89 -7.98 -16.75
CA ALA A 2 7.58 -6.85 -16.11
C ALA A 2 8.15 -5.78 -17.07
N VAL A 3 8.99 -6.17 -18.06
CA VAL A 3 9.54 -5.22 -19.06
C VAL A 3 8.45 -4.45 -19.84
N GLN A 4 7.30 -5.08 -20.07
CA GLN A 4 6.17 -4.45 -20.75
C GLN A 4 5.39 -3.51 -19.81
N ASP A 5 5.32 -3.83 -18.52
CA ASP A 5 4.73 -2.96 -17.50
C ASP A 5 5.61 -1.71 -17.31
N ASP A 6 6.93 -1.89 -17.17
CA ASP A 6 7.91 -0.82 -17.05
C ASP A 6 7.86 0.14 -18.25
N ARG A 7 7.81 -0.41 -19.47
CA ARG A 7 7.69 0.39 -20.71
C ARG A 7 6.45 1.28 -20.69
N ARG A 8 5.31 0.75 -20.21
CA ARG A 8 4.03 1.48 -20.18
C ARG A 8 3.99 2.52 -19.08
N GLU A 9 4.65 2.27 -17.95
CA GLU A 9 4.82 3.26 -16.89
C GLU A 9 5.68 4.44 -17.36
N ILE A 10 6.82 4.17 -18.01
CA ILE A 10 7.70 5.19 -18.59
C ILE A 10 6.95 6.03 -19.63
N GLU A 11 6.27 5.37 -20.58
CA GLU A 11 5.47 6.05 -21.61
C GLU A 11 4.41 6.98 -21.00
N GLN A 12 3.72 6.55 -19.93
CA GLN A 12 2.77 7.40 -19.22
C GLN A 12 3.47 8.60 -18.56
N ARG A 13 4.59 8.40 -17.86
CA ARG A 13 5.32 9.53 -17.26
C ARG A 13 5.73 10.57 -18.30
N GLU A 14 6.29 10.12 -19.43
CA GLU A 14 6.72 11.00 -20.51
C GLU A 14 5.54 11.77 -21.14
N LEU A 15 4.44 11.08 -21.47
CA LEU A 15 3.26 11.71 -22.06
C LEU A 15 2.62 12.76 -21.13
N PHE A 16 2.63 12.49 -19.83
CA PHE A 16 2.01 13.34 -18.82
C PHE A 16 2.98 14.32 -18.15
N GLU A 17 4.24 14.37 -18.60
CA GLU A 17 5.29 15.25 -18.06
C GLU A 17 5.50 15.08 -16.55
N LEU A 18 5.39 13.84 -16.06
CA LEU A 18 5.57 13.51 -14.65
C LEU A 18 7.05 13.36 -14.32
N MET A 19 7.45 13.95 -13.20
CA MET A 19 8.77 13.78 -12.63
C MET A 19 8.91 12.43 -11.94
N GLU A 20 10.10 11.84 -11.99
CA GLU A 20 10.45 10.67 -11.21
C GLU A 20 10.88 11.12 -9.80
N PRO A 21 10.39 10.49 -8.72
CA PRO A 21 10.80 10.85 -7.37
C PRO A 21 12.28 10.51 -7.12
N ASP A 22 13.00 11.42 -6.45
CA ASP A 22 14.45 11.32 -6.17
C ASP A 22 14.87 10.03 -5.43
N ASN A 23 13.94 9.42 -4.67
CA ASN A 23 14.18 8.20 -3.87
C ASN A 23 13.21 7.09 -4.27
N ARG A 24 13.30 6.59 -5.50
CA ARG A 24 12.46 5.49 -6.00
C ARG A 24 12.69 4.21 -5.20
N SER A 25 11.82 3.94 -4.23
CA SER A 25 11.66 2.60 -3.63
C SER A 25 10.59 1.82 -4.40
N ARG A 26 10.61 0.48 -4.34
CA ARG A 26 9.58 -0.36 -5.00
C ARG A 26 8.16 -0.09 -4.53
N ASP A 27 8.02 0.52 -3.35
CA ASP A 27 6.73 0.87 -2.74
C ASP A 27 6.40 2.36 -2.87
N GLY A 28 7.22 3.12 -3.60
CA GLY A 28 7.16 4.58 -3.74
C GLY A 28 6.04 5.10 -4.64
N VAL A 29 6.11 6.40 -4.91
CA VAL A 29 5.25 7.15 -5.83
C VAL A 29 5.65 6.83 -7.28
N ASP A 30 4.70 6.66 -8.19
CA ASP A 30 5.02 6.28 -9.58
C ASP A 30 5.38 7.49 -10.46
N GLY A 31 4.84 8.68 -10.13
CA GLY A 31 5.18 9.95 -10.75
C GLY A 31 4.69 11.16 -9.94
N ILE A 32 5.34 12.30 -10.13
CA ILE A 32 5.01 13.56 -9.46
C ILE A 32 4.66 14.62 -10.52
N LEU A 33 3.58 15.37 -10.29
CA LEU A 33 3.24 16.55 -11.07
C LEU A 33 3.36 17.79 -10.19
N GLU A 34 4.17 18.75 -10.61
CA GLU A 34 4.12 20.10 -10.07
C GLU A 34 3.15 20.96 -10.87
N VAL A 35 2.16 21.55 -10.20
CA VAL A 35 1.16 22.42 -10.82
C VAL A 35 0.87 23.62 -9.92
N ASP A 36 1.12 24.82 -10.43
CA ASP A 36 0.86 26.09 -9.75
C ASP A 36 1.47 26.21 -8.32
N GLY A 37 2.56 25.49 -8.06
CA GLY A 37 3.25 25.45 -6.76
C GLY A 37 2.84 24.27 -5.86
N ASP A 38 1.81 23.51 -6.24
CA ASP A 38 1.42 22.27 -5.57
C ASP A 38 2.16 21.06 -6.14
N VAL A 39 2.52 20.13 -5.25
CA VAL A 39 3.16 18.85 -5.59
C VAL A 39 2.12 17.74 -5.47
N VAL A 40 1.80 17.09 -6.60
CA VAL A 40 0.77 16.06 -6.68
C VAL A 40 1.38 14.71 -7.01
N GLU A 41 1.13 13.74 -6.14
CA GLU A 41 1.62 12.37 -6.31
C GLU A 41 0.64 11.50 -7.10
N PHE A 42 1.18 10.74 -8.04
CA PHE A 42 0.44 9.82 -8.88
C PHE A 42 0.80 8.35 -8.61
N GLU A 43 -0.24 7.51 -8.62
CA GLU A 43 -0.14 6.08 -8.87
C GLU A 43 -0.47 5.82 -10.35
N LEU A 44 0.39 5.07 -11.04
CA LEU A 44 0.25 4.74 -12.45
C LEU A 44 -0.13 3.27 -12.59
N LYS A 45 -1.21 3.01 -13.32
CA LYS A 45 -1.61 1.66 -13.69
C LYS A 45 -1.87 1.57 -15.18
N SER A 46 -1.70 0.38 -15.73
CA SER A 46 -2.07 0.13 -17.11
C SER A 46 -2.74 -1.23 -17.28
N THR A 47 -3.56 -1.35 -18.32
CA THR A 47 -4.25 -2.59 -18.66
C THR A 47 -4.42 -2.74 -20.17
N THR A 48 -4.51 -3.97 -20.64
CA THR A 48 -4.95 -4.32 -22.01
C THR A 48 -6.40 -4.79 -22.04
N LYS A 49 -7.06 -4.80 -20.87
CA LYS A 49 -8.45 -5.21 -20.64
C LYS A 49 -9.29 -3.99 -20.23
N ASP A 50 -10.46 -4.24 -19.67
CA ASP A 50 -11.42 -3.23 -19.21
C ASP A 50 -11.39 -2.99 -17.69
N SER A 51 -10.61 -3.77 -16.95
CA SER A 51 -10.37 -3.60 -15.51
C SER A 51 -8.88 -3.50 -15.22
N VAL A 52 -8.57 -2.93 -14.06
CA VAL A 52 -7.20 -2.69 -13.60
C VAL A 52 -6.95 -3.49 -12.33
N THR A 53 -5.93 -4.35 -12.35
CA THR A 53 -5.38 -5.00 -11.16
C THR A 53 -4.58 -4.02 -10.34
N THR A 54 -4.61 -4.14 -9.02
CA THR A 54 -3.91 -3.21 -8.12
C THR A 54 -2.66 -3.84 -7.50
N VAL A 55 -2.80 -4.71 -6.50
CA VAL A 55 -1.69 -5.35 -5.78
C VAL A 55 -2.09 -6.72 -5.23
N ARG A 56 -1.13 -7.64 -5.10
CA ARG A 56 -1.39 -9.01 -4.64
C ARG A 56 -1.98 -9.06 -3.23
N ASP A 57 -1.40 -8.35 -2.27
CA ASP A 57 -1.81 -8.46 -0.85
C ASP A 57 -2.36 -7.10 -0.37
N PHE A 58 -3.55 -6.73 -0.86
CA PHE A 58 -4.15 -5.44 -0.53
C PHE A 58 -4.59 -5.39 0.93
N GLY A 59 -4.16 -4.37 1.67
CA GLY A 59 -4.39 -4.23 3.11
C GLY A 59 -4.34 -2.77 3.55
N MET A 60 -4.30 -2.53 4.86
CA MET A 60 -4.39 -1.17 5.42
C MET A 60 -3.29 -0.23 4.97
N ASP A 61 -2.08 -0.73 4.76
CA ASP A 61 -0.98 0.10 4.28
C ASP A 61 -1.22 0.60 2.85
N HIS A 62 -1.82 -0.22 1.99
CA HIS A 62 -2.21 0.19 0.63
C HIS A 62 -3.33 1.22 0.66
N ILE A 63 -4.29 1.07 1.57
CA ILE A 63 -5.36 2.04 1.75
C ILE A 63 -4.79 3.41 2.14
N ARG A 64 -3.91 3.46 3.15
CA ARG A 64 -3.21 4.68 3.59
C ARG A 64 -2.35 5.28 2.49
N LYS A 65 -1.65 4.45 1.72
CA LYS A 65 -0.84 4.90 0.58
C LYS A 65 -1.71 5.58 -0.47
N TRP A 66 -2.90 5.06 -0.74
CA TRP A 66 -3.68 5.43 -1.91
C TRP A 66 -4.79 6.45 -1.66
N GLU A 67 -5.23 6.65 -0.41
CA GLU A 67 -6.37 7.51 -0.09
C GLU A 67 -6.19 8.98 -0.51
N ASN A 68 -4.94 9.44 -0.62
CA ASN A 68 -4.59 10.81 -1.02
C ASN A 68 -3.88 10.89 -2.38
N LYS A 69 -3.81 9.79 -3.15
CA LYS A 69 -3.12 9.79 -4.44
C LYS A 69 -4.05 10.12 -5.60
N HIS A 70 -3.49 10.79 -6.59
CA HIS A 70 -4.08 10.86 -7.92
C HIS A 70 -3.68 9.63 -8.73
N TRP A 71 -4.48 9.29 -9.73
CA TRP A 71 -4.30 8.06 -10.51
C TRP A 71 -4.36 8.34 -12.00
N LEU A 72 -3.50 7.64 -12.74
CA LEU A 72 -3.61 7.49 -14.19
C LEU A 72 -3.74 6.02 -14.56
N PHE A 73 -4.78 5.72 -15.32
CA PHE A 73 -5.09 4.38 -15.81
C PHE A 73 -4.92 4.35 -17.33
N GLY A 74 -3.78 3.87 -17.81
CA GLY A 74 -3.50 3.71 -19.24
C GLY A 74 -4.16 2.48 -19.83
N PHE A 75 -5.02 2.65 -20.84
CA PHE A 75 -5.69 1.56 -21.55
C PHE A 75 -5.00 1.31 -22.88
N TYR A 76 -4.38 0.15 -23.03
CA TYR A 76 -3.59 -0.22 -24.19
C TYR A 76 -4.36 -1.12 -25.16
N THR A 77 -3.84 -1.26 -26.38
CA THR A 77 -4.29 -2.31 -27.31
C THR A 77 -4.16 -3.71 -26.70
N PRO A 78 -4.89 -4.74 -27.19
CA PRO A 78 -4.81 -6.10 -26.65
C PRO A 78 -3.37 -6.66 -26.64
N GLN A 79 -2.55 -6.25 -27.62
CA GLN A 79 -1.14 -6.62 -27.73
C GLN A 79 -0.23 -5.78 -26.80
N GLY A 80 -0.79 -4.77 -26.12
CA GLY A 80 -0.10 -3.87 -25.20
C GLY A 80 0.96 -2.99 -25.85
N LYS A 81 0.82 -2.71 -27.15
CA LYS A 81 1.82 -1.99 -27.96
C LYS A 81 1.54 -0.49 -28.09
N ALA A 82 0.29 -0.07 -28.04
CA ALA A 82 -0.09 1.33 -28.21
C ALA A 82 -1.12 1.72 -27.14
N LEU A 83 -0.91 2.89 -26.54
CA LEU A 83 -1.88 3.52 -25.66
C LEU A 83 -3.10 3.96 -26.49
N LYS A 84 -4.31 3.64 -26.04
CA LYS A 84 -5.56 4.09 -26.66
C LYS A 84 -6.05 5.38 -26.03
N PHE A 85 -6.06 5.41 -24.71
CA PHE A 85 -6.47 6.54 -23.87
C PHE A 85 -6.03 6.30 -22.44
N THR A 86 -6.04 7.35 -21.64
CA THR A 86 -5.82 7.30 -20.19
C THR A 86 -7.04 7.83 -19.46
N ARG A 87 -7.35 7.24 -18.30
CA ARG A 87 -8.35 7.80 -17.37
C ARG A 87 -7.64 8.42 -16.18
N TYR A 88 -8.05 9.63 -15.80
CA TYR A 88 -7.55 10.34 -14.63
C TYR A 88 -8.54 10.20 -13.47
N ALA A 89 -8.07 9.90 -12.26
CA ALA A 89 -8.91 9.96 -11.07
C ALA A 89 -8.21 10.72 -9.94
N SER A 90 -8.96 11.60 -9.27
CA SER A 90 -8.52 12.25 -8.05
C SER A 90 -8.74 11.37 -6.81
N PRO A 91 -8.16 11.72 -5.65
CA PRO A 91 -8.45 11.08 -4.37
C PRO A 91 -9.96 10.96 -4.10
N ARG A 92 -10.69 12.05 -4.32
CA ARG A 92 -12.15 12.12 -4.12
C ARG A 92 -12.90 11.17 -5.06
N MET A 93 -12.48 11.04 -6.32
CA MET A 93 -13.09 10.12 -7.28
C MET A 93 -12.85 8.65 -6.90
N MET A 94 -11.68 8.35 -6.33
CA MET A 94 -11.31 7.01 -5.88
C MET A 94 -11.87 6.64 -4.50
N ALA A 95 -12.29 7.63 -3.70
CA ALA A 95 -12.69 7.47 -2.31
C ALA A 95 -13.72 6.35 -2.10
N ALA A 96 -14.76 6.27 -2.93
CA ALA A 96 -15.80 5.25 -2.79
C ALA A 96 -15.26 3.82 -3.00
N TRP A 97 -14.37 3.62 -3.98
CA TRP A 97 -13.77 2.31 -4.23
C TRP A 97 -12.78 1.95 -3.11
N ILE A 98 -11.95 2.91 -2.67
CA ILE A 98 -11.00 2.70 -1.56
C ILE A 98 -11.75 2.34 -0.27
N GLU A 99 -12.85 3.03 0.03
CA GLU A 99 -13.66 2.79 1.22
C GLU A 99 -14.36 1.43 1.17
N GLU A 100 -14.85 1.01 0.01
CA GLU A 100 -15.36 -0.35 -0.19
C GLU A 100 -14.29 -1.39 0.18
N LYS A 101 -13.04 -1.19 -0.26
CA LYS A 101 -11.95 -2.11 0.07
C LYS A 101 -11.52 -2.02 1.53
N ARG A 102 -11.53 -0.83 2.14
CA ARG A 102 -11.31 -0.64 3.58
C ARG A 102 -12.34 -1.42 4.39
N SER A 103 -13.62 -1.21 4.10
CA SER A 103 -14.73 -1.90 4.76
C SER A 103 -14.63 -3.42 4.67
N TYR A 104 -14.06 -3.97 3.59
CA TYR A 104 -13.82 -5.40 3.44
C TYR A 104 -12.75 -5.93 4.41
N VAL A 105 -11.60 -5.25 4.53
CA VAL A 105 -10.47 -5.75 5.35
C VAL A 105 -10.53 -5.32 6.82
N GLU A 106 -11.19 -4.20 7.13
CA GLU A 106 -11.24 -3.58 8.46
C GLU A 106 -11.70 -4.52 9.60
N PRO A 107 -12.74 -5.36 9.44
CA PRO A 107 -13.17 -6.27 10.50
C PRO A 107 -12.06 -7.21 10.96
N ASP A 108 -11.27 -7.74 10.05
CA ASP A 108 -10.20 -8.69 10.37
C ASP A 108 -9.01 -7.99 11.04
N TYR A 109 -8.68 -6.77 10.65
CA TYR A 109 -7.66 -5.95 11.33
C TYR A 109 -8.10 -5.59 12.76
N ARG A 110 -9.39 -5.30 12.98
CA ARG A 110 -9.93 -5.11 14.34
C ARG A 110 -9.84 -6.39 15.15
N LEU A 111 -10.15 -7.54 14.54
CA LEU A 111 -10.01 -8.83 15.19
C LEU A 111 -8.55 -9.11 15.57
N ALA A 112 -7.59 -8.80 14.71
CA ALA A 112 -6.16 -8.94 15.00
C ALA A 112 -5.73 -8.14 16.24
N LYS A 113 -6.21 -6.89 16.37
CA LYS A 113 -5.97 -6.04 17.53
C LYS A 113 -6.61 -6.58 18.80
N LEU A 114 -7.86 -7.02 18.73
CA LEU A 114 -8.55 -7.60 19.88
C LEU A 114 -7.88 -8.89 20.34
N ALA A 115 -7.60 -9.81 19.41
CA ALA A 115 -6.97 -11.09 19.71
C ALA A 115 -5.59 -10.92 20.35
N SER A 116 -4.74 -10.06 19.79
CA SER A 116 -3.41 -9.76 20.35
C SER A 116 -3.52 -9.07 21.71
N TYR A 117 -4.45 -8.13 21.89
CA TYR A 117 -4.66 -7.44 23.17
C TYR A 117 -4.99 -8.41 24.30
N HIS A 118 -5.78 -9.45 24.02
CA HIS A 118 -6.21 -10.45 25.01
C HIS A 118 -5.16 -11.49 25.40
N LEU A 119 -3.99 -11.53 24.73
CA LEU A 119 -2.92 -12.43 25.15
C LEU A 119 -2.39 -12.05 26.55
N THR A 120 -2.11 -13.08 27.34
CA THR A 120 -1.68 -13.00 28.73
C THR A 120 -0.28 -13.60 28.92
N LEU A 121 0.26 -13.49 30.14
CA LEU A 121 1.52 -14.15 30.49
C LEU A 121 1.44 -15.67 30.38
N GLU A 122 0.28 -16.27 30.68
CA GLU A 122 0.07 -17.71 30.55
C GLU A 122 0.24 -18.16 29.09
N ASP A 123 -0.29 -17.38 28.14
CA ASP A 123 -0.11 -17.63 26.70
C ASP A 123 1.35 -17.50 26.27
N LEU A 124 2.05 -16.48 26.80
CA LEU A 124 3.49 -16.33 26.56
C LEU A 124 4.25 -17.56 27.05
N PHE A 125 3.97 -18.03 28.27
CA PHE A 125 4.66 -19.18 28.85
C PHE A 125 4.34 -20.46 28.07
N ALA A 126 3.11 -20.63 27.61
CA ALA A 126 2.74 -21.75 26.75
C ALA A 126 3.50 -21.76 25.41
N VAL A 127 3.81 -20.58 24.85
CA VAL A 127 4.47 -20.45 23.54
C VAL A 127 6.01 -20.45 23.65
N CYS A 128 6.57 -19.81 24.67
CA CYS A 128 8.02 -19.56 24.80
C CYS A 128 8.69 -20.21 26.02
N GLY A 129 7.91 -20.90 26.85
CA GLY A 129 8.33 -21.37 28.16
C GLY A 129 8.40 -20.22 29.18
N GLU A 130 8.13 -20.52 30.44
CA GLU A 130 8.30 -19.56 31.53
C GLU A 130 9.79 -19.31 31.80
N LYS A 131 10.17 -18.03 31.84
CA LYS A 131 11.54 -17.59 32.17
C LYS A 131 11.48 -16.29 32.97
N GLU A 132 12.43 -16.09 33.87
CA GLU A 132 12.59 -14.79 34.55
C GLU A 132 13.07 -13.70 33.59
N LYS A 133 13.91 -14.08 32.62
CA LYS A 133 14.43 -13.21 31.57
C LYS A 133 14.48 -13.94 30.23
N TYR A 134 13.99 -13.27 29.18
CA TYR A 134 14.10 -13.74 27.80
C TYR A 134 15.28 -13.07 27.09
N LEU A 135 15.88 -13.78 26.14
CA LEU A 135 17.02 -13.30 25.38
C LEU A 135 16.62 -12.92 23.95
N LEU A 136 17.54 -12.26 23.23
CA LEU A 136 17.36 -11.89 21.81
C LEU A 136 16.91 -13.08 20.95
N GLN A 137 17.40 -14.29 21.23
CA GLN A 137 17.02 -15.48 20.48
C GLN A 137 15.55 -15.88 20.72
N ASP A 138 15.03 -15.67 21.92
CA ASP A 138 13.62 -15.93 22.22
C ASP A 138 12.72 -14.96 21.44
N ALA A 139 13.05 -13.67 21.46
CA ALA A 139 12.35 -12.66 20.67
C ALA A 139 12.40 -12.98 19.17
N LYS A 140 13.55 -13.46 18.66
CA LYS A 140 13.70 -13.88 17.27
C LYS A 140 12.94 -15.15 16.91
N CYS A 141 12.76 -16.09 17.84
CA CYS A 141 11.89 -17.25 17.59
C CYS A 141 10.45 -16.81 17.27
N ILE A 142 9.96 -15.76 17.94
CA ILE A 142 8.64 -15.18 17.68
C ILE A 142 8.65 -14.31 16.42
N GLN A 143 9.45 -13.24 16.42
CA GLN A 143 9.40 -12.16 15.42
C GLN A 143 10.21 -12.45 14.15
N LYS A 144 11.06 -13.48 14.16
CA LYS A 144 11.85 -13.94 12.99
C LYS A 144 12.66 -12.79 12.40
N ASN A 145 12.42 -12.45 11.13
CA ASN A 145 13.09 -11.36 10.42
C ASN A 145 12.19 -10.11 10.26
N GLN A 146 11.16 -9.94 11.10
CA GLN A 146 10.25 -8.79 10.99
C GLN A 146 10.83 -7.49 11.56
N LEU A 147 11.81 -7.58 12.46
CA LEU A 147 12.49 -6.41 13.03
C LEU A 147 13.94 -6.35 12.56
N SER A 148 14.45 -5.14 12.35
CA SER A 148 15.88 -4.91 12.19
C SER A 148 16.63 -5.27 13.47
N LYS A 149 17.96 -5.44 13.39
CA LYS A 149 18.79 -5.68 14.58
C LYS A 149 18.58 -4.59 15.63
N GLU A 150 18.55 -3.34 15.21
CA GLU A 150 18.29 -2.18 16.08
C GLU A 150 16.87 -2.21 16.65
N GLY A 151 15.88 -2.63 15.87
CA GLY A 151 14.50 -2.79 16.33
C GLY A 151 14.40 -3.78 17.48
N TYR A 152 15.07 -4.93 17.38
CA TYR A 152 15.13 -5.89 18.48
C TYR A 152 15.79 -5.33 19.74
N LEU A 153 16.92 -4.62 19.59
CA LEU A 153 17.66 -4.06 20.71
C LEU A 153 16.86 -2.96 21.42
N LYS A 154 16.13 -2.13 20.68
CA LYS A 154 15.24 -1.10 21.23
C LYS A 154 14.10 -1.66 22.09
N LEU A 155 13.71 -2.90 21.87
CA LEU A 155 12.69 -3.56 22.67
C LEU A 155 13.23 -4.16 23.97
N GLN A 156 14.55 -4.24 24.18
CA GLN A 156 15.10 -4.73 25.45
C GLN A 156 14.81 -3.72 26.56
N ASP A 157 14.16 -4.18 27.62
CA ASP A 157 13.78 -3.36 28.78
C ASP A 157 14.55 -3.71 30.05
N VAL A 158 15.34 -4.78 30.01
CA VAL A 158 16.25 -5.20 31.08
C VAL A 158 17.65 -5.45 30.51
N ASP A 159 18.64 -5.52 31.39
CA ASP A 159 20.04 -5.69 30.96
C ASP A 159 20.23 -6.97 30.12
N GLY A 160 20.61 -6.73 28.86
CA GLY A 160 20.85 -7.76 27.84
C GLY A 160 19.65 -8.65 27.51
N GLY A 161 18.40 -8.24 27.76
CA GLY A 161 17.25 -9.09 27.55
C GLY A 161 15.89 -8.40 27.63
N TYR A 162 14.86 -9.23 27.79
CA TYR A 162 13.46 -8.79 27.87
C TYR A 162 12.85 -9.35 29.15
N SER A 163 12.10 -8.51 29.88
CA SER A 163 11.21 -8.97 30.93
C SER A 163 10.07 -9.82 30.36
N GLN A 164 9.35 -10.53 31.23
CA GLN A 164 8.14 -11.27 30.83
C GLN A 164 7.09 -10.35 30.18
N GLY A 165 6.86 -9.17 30.76
CA GLY A 165 5.91 -8.20 30.23
C GLY A 165 6.30 -7.71 28.82
N ARG A 166 7.58 -7.40 28.62
CA ARG A 166 8.07 -7.00 27.31
C ARG A 166 8.01 -8.14 26.29
N MET A 167 8.33 -9.35 26.71
CA MET A 167 8.26 -10.50 25.82
C MET A 167 6.80 -10.83 25.44
N LEU A 168 5.85 -10.58 26.33
CA LEU A 168 4.43 -10.64 25.99
C LEU A 168 4.06 -9.60 24.91
N GLU A 169 4.54 -8.36 25.01
CA GLU A 169 4.33 -7.37 23.94
C GLU A 169 4.90 -7.84 22.59
N VAL A 170 6.10 -8.44 22.60
CA VAL A 170 6.71 -9.03 21.39
C VAL A 170 5.82 -10.12 20.79
N LEU A 171 5.18 -10.96 21.63
CA LEU A 171 4.20 -11.95 21.20
C LEU A 171 2.92 -11.31 20.63
N LYS A 172 2.40 -10.27 21.29
CA LYS A 172 1.22 -9.50 20.82
C LYS A 172 1.45 -8.90 19.43
N MET A 173 2.59 -8.23 19.25
CA MET A 173 3.02 -7.70 17.95
C MET A 173 3.05 -8.78 16.87
N ARG A 174 3.49 -10.01 17.22
CA ARG A 174 3.56 -11.11 16.25
C ARG A 174 2.18 -11.66 15.90
N CYS A 175 1.30 -11.79 16.89
CA CYS A 175 -0.07 -12.22 16.70
C CYS A 175 -0.79 -11.27 15.74
N GLU A 176 -0.73 -9.96 16.01
CA GLU A 176 -1.30 -8.92 15.15
C GLU A 176 -0.74 -9.02 13.73
N TYR A 177 0.59 -9.01 13.58
CA TYR A 177 1.25 -9.11 12.27
C TYR A 177 0.81 -10.33 11.45
N VAL A 178 0.73 -11.53 12.07
CA VAL A 178 0.36 -12.75 11.34
C VAL A 178 -1.09 -12.68 10.87
N MET A 179 -1.98 -12.18 11.73
CA MET A 179 -3.39 -12.04 11.40
C MET A 179 -3.58 -11.00 10.31
N GLU A 180 -3.03 -9.79 10.45
CA GLU A 180 -3.12 -8.72 9.45
C GLU A 180 -2.61 -9.15 8.06
N ARG A 181 -1.55 -9.96 8.00
CA ARG A 181 -1.07 -10.59 6.76
C ARG A 181 -2.04 -11.59 6.15
N GLY A 182 -2.82 -12.30 6.96
CA GLY A 182 -3.88 -13.20 6.51
C GLY A 182 -5.16 -12.46 6.09
N SER A 183 -5.32 -11.22 6.54
CA SER A 183 -6.51 -10.36 6.33
C SER A 183 -6.47 -9.54 5.04
N THR A 184 -5.48 -9.75 4.18
CA THR A 184 -5.36 -8.98 2.93
C THR A 184 -6.32 -9.49 1.86
N LEU A 185 -6.87 -8.59 1.07
CA LEU A 185 -7.65 -8.92 -0.11
C LEU A 185 -6.72 -9.22 -1.29
N ASN A 186 -6.85 -10.41 -1.88
CA ASN A 186 -5.96 -10.80 -2.97
C ASN A 186 -6.34 -10.12 -4.30
N ASN A 187 -5.40 -9.34 -4.86
CA ASN A 187 -5.49 -8.73 -6.19
C ASN A 187 -6.85 -8.09 -6.52
N PRO A 188 -7.35 -7.12 -5.71
CA PRO A 188 -8.61 -6.47 -6.02
C PRO A 188 -8.51 -5.71 -7.33
N HIS A 189 -9.54 -5.88 -8.17
CA HIS A 189 -9.67 -5.16 -9.42
C HIS A 189 -10.50 -3.89 -9.22
N ILE A 190 -10.10 -2.83 -9.91
CA ILE A 190 -10.96 -1.67 -10.16
C ILE A 190 -11.82 -2.03 -11.38
N PRO A 191 -13.15 -2.16 -11.23
CA PRO A 191 -14.01 -2.63 -12.30
C PRO A 191 -14.24 -1.54 -13.36
N LYS A 192 -14.53 -1.96 -14.58
CA LYS A 192 -14.85 -1.11 -15.73
C LYS A 192 -15.85 0.00 -15.39
N GLY A 193 -16.95 -0.34 -14.72
CA GLY A 193 -18.00 0.61 -14.37
C GLY A 193 -17.59 1.72 -13.39
N VAL A 194 -16.49 1.54 -12.64
CA VAL A 194 -15.88 2.62 -11.86
C VAL A 194 -15.02 3.48 -12.78
N LEU A 195 -14.15 2.86 -13.58
CA LEU A 195 -13.19 3.53 -14.45
C LEU A 195 -13.84 4.39 -15.54
N GLU A 196 -15.00 3.98 -16.07
CA GLU A 196 -15.70 4.72 -17.14
C GLU A 196 -16.24 6.09 -16.71
N LYS A 197 -16.42 6.30 -15.39
CA LYS A 197 -16.89 7.56 -14.81
C LYS A 197 -15.80 8.64 -14.76
N PHE A 198 -14.54 8.24 -14.90
CA PHE A 198 -13.39 9.12 -14.75
C PHE A 198 -13.09 9.88 -16.04
N PRO A 199 -12.60 11.13 -15.99
CA PRO A 199 -12.19 11.88 -17.17
C PRO A 199 -11.24 11.09 -18.09
N MET A 200 -11.47 11.16 -19.40
CA MET A 200 -10.67 10.49 -20.42
C MET A 200 -9.75 11.47 -21.12
N ILE A 201 -8.49 11.10 -21.27
CA ILE A 201 -7.45 11.86 -21.95
C ILE A 201 -6.96 11.05 -23.15
N THR A 202 -7.01 11.65 -24.34
CA THR A 202 -6.64 11.02 -25.62
C THR A 202 -5.62 11.81 -26.44
N TYR A 203 -5.38 13.07 -26.07
CA TYR A 203 -4.44 13.99 -26.72
C TYR A 203 -3.99 15.06 -25.72
N ASP A 204 -2.99 15.88 -26.06
CA ASP A 204 -2.46 16.97 -25.21
C ASP A 204 -2.30 16.58 -23.73
N HIS A 205 -1.76 15.38 -23.51
CA HIS A 205 -1.84 14.63 -22.25
C HIS A 205 -1.42 15.45 -21.02
N GLY A 206 -0.23 16.05 -21.04
CA GLY A 206 0.26 16.91 -19.95
C GLY A 206 -0.64 18.13 -19.68
N SER A 207 -1.09 18.82 -20.75
CA SER A 207 -1.95 20.00 -20.61
C SER A 207 -3.33 19.65 -20.04
N GLN A 208 -3.97 18.58 -20.54
CA GLN A 208 -5.25 18.11 -20.02
C GLN A 208 -5.15 17.65 -18.57
N LEU A 209 -4.07 16.94 -18.22
CA LEU A 209 -3.86 16.50 -16.83
C LEU A 209 -3.73 17.69 -15.88
N ARG A 210 -2.90 18.69 -16.22
CA ARG A 210 -2.72 19.89 -15.39
C ARG A 210 -4.04 20.61 -15.16
N GLU A 211 -4.88 20.73 -16.20
CA GLU A 211 -6.20 21.35 -16.07
C GLU A 211 -7.13 20.55 -15.14
N LEU A 212 -7.20 19.22 -15.30
CA LEU A 212 -8.01 18.36 -14.43
C LEU A 212 -7.55 18.39 -12.97
N VAL A 213 -6.23 18.44 -12.74
CA VAL A 213 -5.66 18.55 -11.39
C VAL A 213 -5.97 19.91 -10.78
N ARG A 214 -5.81 21.02 -11.52
CA ARG A 214 -6.21 22.37 -11.05
C ARG A 214 -7.66 22.45 -10.63
N GLN A 215 -8.56 21.85 -11.41
CA GLN A 215 -9.98 21.84 -11.09
C GLN A 215 -10.24 21.10 -9.77
N GLU A 216 -9.54 19.99 -9.55
CA GLU A 216 -9.65 19.25 -8.30
C GLU A 216 -9.07 20.01 -7.10
N LEU A 217 -7.90 20.64 -7.24
CA LEU A 217 -7.25 21.38 -6.15
C LEU A 217 -8.02 22.63 -5.70
N LYS A 218 -8.94 23.14 -6.53
CA LYS A 218 -9.81 24.28 -6.21
C LYS A 218 -11.10 23.89 -5.47
N THR A 219 -11.38 22.60 -5.34
CA THR A 219 -12.61 22.05 -4.74
C THR A 219 -12.40 21.75 -3.27
#